data_AF-A0A839TGH0-F1
#
_entry.id   AF-A0A839TGH0-F1
#
_cell.length_a   1.000
_cell.length_b   1.000
_cell.length_c   1.000
_cell.angle_alpha   90.00
_cell.angle_beta   90.00
_cell.angle_gamma   90.00
#
_symmetry.space_group_name_H-M   'P 1'
#
loop_
_entity.id
_entity.type
_entity.pdbx_description
1 polymer ?
#
loop_
_entity_poly.entity_id
_entity_poly.type
_entity_poly.pdbx_seq_one_letter_code
_entity_poly.pdbx_strand_id
1 'polypeptide(L)'
;MEQIIFYKSLGLSLQEIRDKVIKRPDSSQIEQMMQEQELALYRKIEEAYAGIAAIEAHRTAVAAGNDAPWHLLAFFIRCFNNSSLVDWKQYAFTETQKEIFGRRFATEQSAFDLYHTWRRLALKAVTLGLAGAGPEEPDAQELAKAWCTMVQEATGGESDQADAFVQMQGDRASWPEGDRELFEASQTFIDKAVNHYLSGQSSDDDKDGGSCRES
;
A
#
# COMPACT_ATOMS: atom_id res chain seq x y z
N MET A 1 -1.14 -27.94 -27.61
CA MET A 1 -1.58 -26.60 -28.08
C MET A 1 -2.00 -25.73 -26.90
N GLU A 2 -2.79 -26.26 -25.96
CA GLU A 2 -3.24 -25.57 -24.73
C GLU A 2 -2.09 -25.03 -23.86
N GLN A 3 -1.01 -25.79 -23.65
CA GLN A 3 0.15 -25.36 -22.86
C GLN A 3 0.84 -24.10 -23.42
N ILE A 4 0.93 -23.99 -24.75
CA ILE A 4 1.52 -22.82 -25.42
C ILE A 4 0.62 -21.60 -25.24
N ILE A 5 -0.71 -21.77 -25.33
CA ILE A 5 -1.69 -20.71 -25.11
C ILE A 5 -1.59 -20.20 -23.67
N PHE A 6 -1.54 -21.11 -22.69
CA PHE A 6 -1.41 -20.77 -21.29
C PHE A 6 -0.13 -19.96 -20.98
N TYR A 7 1.04 -20.43 -21.42
CA TYR A 7 2.28 -19.66 -21.21
C TYR A 7 2.27 -18.32 -21.94
N LYS A 8 1.64 -18.26 -23.11
CA LYS A 8 1.51 -16.98 -23.82
C LYS A 8 0.61 -16.01 -23.06
N SER A 9 -0.48 -16.47 -22.45
CA SER A 9 -1.36 -15.61 -21.62
C SER A 9 -0.68 -15.12 -20.35
N LEU A 10 0.29 -15.86 -19.80
CA LEU A 10 1.11 -15.42 -18.67
C LEU A 10 2.19 -14.40 -19.06
N GLY A 11 2.40 -14.17 -20.36
CA GLY A 11 3.32 -13.15 -20.87
C GLY A 11 4.68 -13.67 -21.31
N LEU A 12 4.90 -14.99 -21.38
CA LEU A 12 6.15 -15.55 -21.89
C LEU A 12 6.35 -15.23 -23.38
N SER A 13 7.60 -14.98 -23.77
CA SER A 13 8.00 -14.83 -25.17
C SER A 13 7.93 -16.17 -25.91
N LEU A 14 7.80 -16.13 -27.24
CA LEU A 14 7.78 -17.35 -28.06
C LEU A 14 9.09 -18.14 -27.98
N GLN A 15 10.21 -17.46 -27.69
CA GLN A 15 11.50 -18.09 -27.51
C GLN A 15 11.55 -18.87 -26.18
N GLU A 16 11.09 -18.26 -25.09
CA GLU A 16 10.98 -18.95 -23.79
C GLU A 16 10.02 -20.13 -23.87
N ILE A 17 8.86 -19.95 -24.50
CA ILE A 17 7.89 -21.04 -24.70
C ILE A 17 8.52 -22.17 -25.50
N ARG A 18 9.25 -21.87 -26.60
CA ARG A 18 9.93 -22.89 -27.40
C ARG A 18 10.92 -23.67 -26.56
N ASP A 19 11.79 -22.98 -25.82
CA ASP A 19 12.81 -23.62 -25.00
C ASP A 19 12.17 -24.52 -23.93
N LYS A 20 11.05 -24.11 -23.34
CA LYS A 20 10.36 -24.87 -22.30
C LYS A 20 9.52 -26.03 -22.86
N VAL A 21 8.88 -25.86 -24.02
CA VAL A 21 8.11 -26.94 -24.68
C VAL A 21 9.02 -28.03 -25.25
N ILE A 22 10.21 -27.66 -25.75
CA ILE A 22 11.18 -28.63 -26.29
C ILE A 22 11.95 -29.34 -25.18
N LYS A 23 12.36 -28.63 -24.12
CA LYS A 23 13.19 -29.20 -23.04
C LYS A 23 12.42 -30.07 -22.04
N ARG A 24 11.08 -30.07 -22.07
CA ARG A 24 10.19 -30.83 -21.16
C ARG A 24 10.66 -30.73 -19.69
N PRO A 25 10.55 -29.54 -19.08
CA PRO A 25 10.93 -29.34 -17.69
C PRO A 25 10.20 -30.33 -16.78
N ASP A 26 10.88 -30.75 -15.72
CA ASP A 26 10.25 -31.57 -14.68
C ASP A 26 9.26 -30.74 -13.85
N SER A 27 8.49 -31.42 -12.97
CA SER A 27 7.46 -30.77 -12.16
C SER A 27 8.02 -29.65 -11.27
N SER A 28 9.23 -29.79 -10.73
CA SER A 28 9.83 -28.76 -9.88
C SER A 28 10.21 -27.52 -10.68
N GLN A 29 10.75 -27.72 -11.89
CA GLN A 29 11.07 -26.62 -12.80
C GLN A 29 9.83 -25.90 -13.32
N ILE A 30 8.71 -26.62 -13.52
CA ILE A 30 7.42 -26.02 -13.87
C ILE A 30 6.90 -25.18 -12.72
N GLU A 31 6.95 -25.70 -11.48
CA GLU A 31 6.46 -24.99 -10.31
C GLU A 31 7.25 -23.71 -10.02
N GLN A 32 8.59 -23.79 -10.06
CA GLN A 32 9.43 -22.60 -9.93
C GLN A 32 9.09 -21.55 -10.99
N MET A 33 8.90 -21.98 -12.24
CA MET A 33 8.51 -21.07 -13.33
C MET A 33 7.14 -20.44 -13.08
N MET A 34 6.16 -21.19 -12.57
CA MET A 34 4.84 -20.64 -12.24
C MET A 34 4.94 -19.57 -11.15
N GLN A 35 5.71 -19.83 -10.09
CA GLN A 35 5.96 -18.86 -9.02
C GLN A 35 6.64 -17.59 -9.54
N GLU A 36 7.61 -17.71 -10.45
CA GLU A 36 8.27 -16.57 -11.10
C GLU A 36 7.28 -15.74 -11.93
N GLN A 37 6.36 -16.38 -12.65
CA GLN A 37 5.35 -15.68 -13.46
C GLN A 37 4.27 -15.03 -12.60
N GLU A 38 3.81 -15.71 -11.55
CA GLU A 38 2.89 -15.17 -10.57
C GLU A 38 3.47 -13.89 -9.93
N LEU A 39 4.73 -13.95 -9.51
CA LEU A 39 5.44 -12.79 -8.99
C LEU A 39 5.54 -11.64 -10.03
N ALA A 40 5.82 -11.96 -11.29
CA ALA A 40 5.87 -10.96 -12.35
C ALA A 40 4.50 -10.29 -12.62
N LEU A 41 3.40 -11.04 -12.46
CA LEU A 41 2.05 -10.50 -12.57
C LEU A 41 1.72 -9.58 -11.39
N TYR A 42 2.07 -9.96 -10.15
CA TYR A 42 1.91 -9.09 -8.98
C TYR A 42 2.66 -7.76 -9.16
N ARG A 43 3.90 -7.79 -9.69
CA ARG A 43 4.65 -6.56 -10.00
C ARG A 43 3.95 -5.66 -11.02
N LYS A 44 3.33 -6.23 -12.05
CA LYS A 44 2.54 -5.44 -13.02
C LYS A 44 1.30 -4.81 -12.38
N ILE A 45 0.65 -5.53 -11.48
CA ILE A 45 -0.49 -5.00 -10.73
C ILE A 45 0.01 -3.84 -9.84
N GLU A 46 1.15 -4.00 -9.18
CA GLU A 46 1.79 -2.94 -8.38
C GLU A 46 2.13 -1.68 -9.20
N GLU A 47 2.73 -1.86 -10.37
CA GLU A 47 3.00 -0.77 -11.32
C GLU A 47 1.71 -0.06 -11.77
N ALA A 48 0.63 -0.82 -11.99
CA ALA A 48 -0.67 -0.25 -12.34
C ALA A 48 -1.28 0.56 -11.19
N TYR A 49 -1.22 0.05 -9.95
CA TYR A 49 -1.66 0.79 -8.76
C TYR A 49 -0.84 2.07 -8.57
N ALA A 50 0.48 2.01 -8.76
CA ALA A 50 1.36 3.17 -8.74
C ALA A 50 0.92 4.23 -9.75
N GLY A 51 0.65 3.81 -10.99
CA GLY A 51 0.19 4.69 -12.06
C GLY A 51 -1.15 5.34 -11.75
N ILE A 52 -2.13 4.56 -11.25
CA ILE A 52 -3.43 5.07 -10.82
C ILE A 52 -3.27 6.11 -9.72
N ALA A 53 -2.49 5.79 -8.69
CA ALA A 53 -2.29 6.65 -7.54
C ALA A 53 -1.60 7.97 -7.98
N ALA A 54 -0.60 7.91 -8.88
CA ALA A 54 0.06 9.08 -9.45
C ALA A 54 -0.91 9.96 -10.27
N ILE A 55 -1.82 9.35 -11.04
CA ILE A 55 -2.87 10.06 -11.78
C ILE A 55 -3.86 10.73 -10.80
N GLU A 56 -4.26 10.04 -9.73
CA GLU A 56 -5.13 10.61 -8.68
C GLU A 56 -4.47 11.83 -8.03
N ALA A 57 -3.21 11.71 -7.62
CA ALA A 57 -2.42 12.81 -7.08
C ALA A 57 -2.34 14.00 -8.04
N HIS A 58 -2.08 13.75 -9.32
CA HIS A 58 -2.07 14.79 -10.34
C HIS A 58 -3.42 15.50 -10.45
N ARG A 59 -4.53 14.74 -10.45
CA ARG A 59 -5.88 15.30 -10.48
C ARG A 59 -6.19 16.14 -9.25
N THR A 60 -5.80 15.67 -8.06
CA THR A 60 -5.95 16.43 -6.80
C THR A 60 -5.16 17.74 -6.85
N ALA A 61 -3.91 17.72 -7.31
CA ALA A 61 -3.08 18.93 -7.42
C ALA A 61 -3.69 19.96 -8.40
N VAL A 62 -4.14 19.51 -9.57
CA VAL A 62 -4.79 20.38 -10.57
C VAL A 62 -6.12 20.94 -10.04
N ALA A 63 -6.92 20.13 -9.34
CA ALA A 63 -8.17 20.59 -8.73
C ALA A 63 -7.94 21.68 -7.67
N ALA A 64 -6.82 21.61 -6.94
CA ALA A 64 -6.39 22.64 -5.99
C ALA A 64 -5.78 23.89 -6.66
N GLY A 65 -5.77 23.98 -8.00
CA GLY A 65 -5.26 25.13 -8.74
C GLY A 65 -3.74 25.18 -8.90
N ASN A 66 -3.04 24.07 -8.62
CA ASN A 66 -1.59 23.97 -8.78
C ASN A 66 -1.21 23.40 -10.16
N ASP A 67 -0.04 23.80 -10.67
CA ASP A 67 0.55 23.17 -11.85
C ASP A 67 0.87 21.70 -11.58
N ALA A 68 0.89 20.90 -12.66
CA ALA A 68 1.24 19.48 -12.62
C ALA A 68 2.57 19.28 -11.87
N PRO A 69 2.57 18.59 -10.70
CA PRO A 69 3.79 18.49 -9.92
C PRO A 69 4.67 17.35 -10.47
N TRP A 70 5.30 17.57 -11.63
CA TRP A 70 6.09 16.57 -12.35
C TRP A 70 7.21 15.97 -11.51
N HIS A 71 7.82 16.78 -10.64
CA HIS A 71 8.83 16.30 -9.69
C HIS A 71 8.25 15.31 -8.67
N LEU A 72 6.97 15.47 -8.30
CA LEU A 72 6.27 14.51 -7.44
C LEU A 72 5.90 13.25 -8.18
N LEU A 73 5.40 13.36 -9.41
CA LEU A 73 5.17 12.18 -10.25
C LEU A 73 6.46 11.36 -10.41
N ALA A 74 7.61 12.03 -10.59
CA ALA A 74 8.91 11.37 -10.64
C ALA A 74 9.32 10.76 -9.28
N PHE A 75 9.12 11.47 -8.17
CA PHE A 75 9.35 10.95 -6.82
C PHE A 75 8.49 9.71 -6.53
N PHE A 76 7.22 9.73 -6.91
CA PHE A 76 6.31 8.60 -6.70
C PHE A 76 6.66 7.43 -7.60
N ILE A 77 6.91 7.65 -8.89
CA ILE A 77 7.43 6.58 -9.77
C ILE A 77 8.68 5.95 -9.15
N ARG A 78 9.58 6.75 -8.56
CA ARG A 78 10.76 6.23 -7.85
C ARG A 78 10.38 5.40 -6.62
N CYS A 79 9.53 5.91 -5.72
CA CYS A 79 9.08 5.16 -4.55
C CYS A 79 8.41 3.84 -4.95
N PHE A 80 7.55 3.86 -5.98
CA PHE A 80 6.85 2.68 -6.47
C PHE A 80 7.75 1.68 -7.20
N ASN A 81 8.78 2.15 -7.89
CA ASN A 81 9.77 1.26 -8.52
C ASN A 81 10.77 0.66 -7.53
N ASN A 82 10.99 1.33 -6.39
CA ASN A 82 11.96 0.94 -5.38
C ASN A 82 11.35 0.14 -4.21
N SER A 83 10.04 -0.16 -4.25
CA SER A 83 9.39 -1.05 -3.28
C SER A 83 8.12 -1.70 -3.81
N SER A 84 7.92 -2.96 -3.41
CA SER A 84 6.70 -3.76 -3.62
C SER A 84 6.41 -4.60 -2.38
N LEU A 85 5.20 -5.16 -2.28
CA LEU A 85 4.87 -6.09 -1.19
C LEU A 85 5.85 -7.28 -1.11
N VAL A 86 6.44 -7.67 -2.25
CA VAL A 86 7.38 -8.79 -2.32
C VAL A 86 8.69 -8.48 -1.59
N ASP A 87 9.12 -7.23 -1.58
CA ASP A 87 10.37 -6.82 -0.92
C ASP A 87 10.25 -6.93 0.60
N TRP A 88 9.02 -6.87 1.14
CA TRP A 88 8.74 -7.15 2.55
C TRP A 88 9.02 -8.60 2.96
N LYS A 89 9.21 -9.54 2.02
CA LYS A 89 9.69 -10.89 2.38
C LYS A 89 11.08 -10.88 3.00
N GLN A 90 11.86 -9.82 2.78
CA GLN A 90 13.19 -9.64 3.38
C GLN A 90 13.11 -9.04 4.79
N TYR A 91 11.97 -8.47 5.16
CA TYR A 91 11.75 -7.93 6.49
C TYR A 91 11.62 -9.07 7.52
N ALA A 92 12.41 -8.97 8.59
CA ALA A 92 12.47 -10.00 9.62
C ALA A 92 11.33 -9.83 10.64
N PHE A 93 10.13 -10.31 10.28
CA PHE A 93 9.01 -10.35 11.22
C PHE A 93 9.34 -11.22 12.43
N THR A 94 9.03 -10.74 13.63
CA THR A 94 9.10 -11.54 14.86
C THR A 94 8.05 -12.65 14.83
N GLU A 95 8.22 -13.73 15.59
CA GLU A 95 7.20 -14.80 15.64
C GLU A 95 5.84 -14.29 16.12
N THR A 96 5.84 -13.35 17.08
CA THR A 96 4.61 -12.68 17.54
C THR A 96 3.95 -11.89 16.41
N GLN A 97 4.71 -11.13 15.61
CA GLN A 97 4.17 -10.40 14.45
C GLN A 97 3.59 -11.36 13.40
N LYS A 98 4.28 -12.47 13.10
CA LYS A 98 3.78 -13.48 12.16
C LYS A 98 2.46 -14.09 12.62
N GLU A 99 2.32 -14.39 13.91
CA GLU A 99 1.08 -14.92 14.47
C GLU A 99 -0.06 -13.89 14.39
N ILE A 100 0.19 -12.66 14.84
CA ILE A 100 -0.78 -11.57 14.85
C ILE A 100 -1.27 -11.25 13.43
N PHE A 101 -0.35 -11.02 12.50
CA PHE A 101 -0.66 -10.73 11.10
C PHE A 101 -1.22 -11.95 10.36
N GLY A 102 -0.78 -13.16 10.68
CA GLY A 102 -1.33 -14.38 10.10
C GLY A 102 -2.81 -14.61 10.47
N ARG A 103 -3.23 -14.23 11.68
CA ARG A 103 -4.66 -14.24 12.06
C ARG A 103 -5.46 -13.18 11.30
N ARG A 104 -4.88 -11.99 11.09
CA ARG A 104 -5.57 -10.87 10.46
C ARG A 104 -5.64 -10.98 8.94
N PHE A 105 -4.56 -11.39 8.29
CA PHE A 105 -4.41 -11.51 6.84
C PHE A 105 -4.50 -12.98 6.44
N ALA A 106 -5.72 -13.52 6.50
CA ALA A 106 -5.99 -14.93 6.18
C ALA A 106 -5.66 -15.31 4.72
N THR A 107 -5.53 -14.32 3.82
CA THR A 107 -5.16 -14.50 2.42
C THR A 107 -4.10 -13.51 1.99
N GLU A 108 -3.24 -13.90 1.04
CA GLU A 108 -2.28 -12.99 0.42
C GLU A 108 -2.98 -11.77 -0.20
N GLN A 109 -4.19 -11.97 -0.76
CA GLN A 109 -5.01 -10.88 -1.31
C GLN A 109 -5.34 -9.82 -0.25
N SER A 110 -5.65 -10.21 0.99
CA SER A 110 -5.98 -9.24 2.05
C SER A 110 -4.78 -8.38 2.47
N ALA A 111 -3.58 -8.97 2.50
CA ALA A 111 -2.34 -8.22 2.75
C ALA A 111 -2.03 -7.28 1.57
N PHE A 112 -2.24 -7.76 0.35
CA PHE A 112 -2.07 -7.00 -0.88
C PHE A 112 -3.00 -5.78 -0.94
N ASP A 113 -4.29 -5.96 -0.65
CA ASP A 113 -5.28 -4.87 -0.67
C ASP A 113 -4.97 -3.80 0.39
N LEU A 114 -4.57 -4.20 1.60
CA LEU A 114 -4.17 -3.27 2.64
C LEU A 114 -2.93 -2.48 2.23
N TYR A 115 -1.90 -3.16 1.76
CA TYR A 115 -0.65 -2.56 1.32
C TYR A 115 -0.89 -1.47 0.27
N HIS A 116 -1.72 -1.78 -0.73
CA HIS A 116 -2.07 -0.81 -1.78
C HIS A 116 -2.90 0.36 -1.28
N THR A 117 -3.87 0.09 -0.41
CA THR A 117 -4.67 1.14 0.21
C THR A 117 -3.79 2.11 0.98
N TRP A 118 -2.86 1.59 1.78
CA TRP A 118 -1.90 2.39 2.53
C TRP A 118 -1.05 3.29 1.61
N ARG A 119 -0.42 2.73 0.57
CA ARG A 119 0.42 3.51 -0.37
C ARG A 119 -0.37 4.62 -1.06
N ARG A 120 -1.59 4.33 -1.49
CA ARG A 120 -2.47 5.29 -2.15
C ARG A 120 -2.84 6.44 -1.21
N LEU A 121 -3.17 6.15 0.04
CA LEU A 121 -3.49 7.19 1.03
C LEU A 121 -2.26 8.02 1.41
N ALA A 122 -1.11 7.37 1.61
CA ALA A 122 0.15 8.07 1.87
C ALA A 122 0.50 9.03 0.73
N LEU A 123 0.32 8.58 -0.51
CA LEU A 123 0.49 9.42 -1.70
C LEU A 123 -0.45 10.63 -1.74
N LYS A 124 -1.74 10.41 -1.48
CA LYS A 124 -2.73 11.51 -1.40
C LYS A 124 -2.34 12.52 -0.32
N ALA A 125 -1.84 12.07 0.83
CA ALA A 125 -1.36 12.93 1.90
C ALA A 125 -0.17 13.82 1.49
N VAL A 126 0.85 13.24 0.85
CA VAL A 126 2.00 14.01 0.33
C VAL A 126 1.54 15.07 -0.65
N THR A 127 0.61 14.70 -1.53
CA THR A 127 0.05 15.60 -2.56
C THR A 127 -0.69 16.78 -1.93
N LEU A 128 -1.58 16.52 -0.97
CA LEU A 128 -2.33 17.57 -0.27
C LEU A 128 -1.41 18.50 0.53
N GLY A 129 -0.45 17.95 1.26
CA GLY A 129 0.50 18.74 2.03
C GLY A 129 1.34 19.69 1.17
N LEU A 130 1.75 19.24 -0.03
CA LEU A 130 2.52 20.07 -0.96
C LEU A 130 1.66 21.07 -1.74
N ALA A 131 0.40 20.75 -1.98
CA ALA A 131 -0.58 21.69 -2.52
C ALA A 131 -0.91 22.83 -1.53
N GLY A 132 -0.42 22.75 -0.29
CA GLY A 132 -0.68 23.73 0.76
C GLY A 132 -2.05 23.60 1.39
N ALA A 133 -2.75 22.47 1.18
CA ALA A 133 -4.05 22.22 1.78
C ALA A 133 -3.95 22.21 3.31
N GLY A 134 -4.91 22.84 3.98
CA GLY A 134 -5.09 22.74 5.42
C GLY A 134 -5.59 21.35 5.84
N PRO A 135 -5.21 20.84 7.03
CA PRO A 135 -5.72 19.57 7.54
C PRO A 135 -7.24 19.53 7.72
N GLU A 136 -7.89 20.69 7.91
CA GLU A 136 -9.33 20.88 8.06
C GLU A 136 -10.12 20.88 6.73
N GLU A 137 -9.42 20.97 5.60
CA GLU A 137 -10.08 21.07 4.29
C GLU A 137 -10.80 19.76 3.92
N PRO A 138 -11.88 19.83 3.10
CA PRO A 138 -12.69 18.65 2.77
C PRO A 138 -11.88 17.45 2.25
N ASP A 139 -10.91 17.67 1.37
CA ASP A 139 -10.07 16.60 0.82
C ASP A 139 -9.13 15.97 1.86
N ALA A 140 -8.65 16.77 2.81
CA ALA A 140 -7.84 16.32 3.94
C ALA A 140 -8.69 15.54 4.96
N GLN A 141 -9.93 15.94 5.18
CA GLN A 141 -10.88 15.22 6.03
C GLN A 141 -11.35 13.90 5.40
N GLU A 142 -11.51 13.84 4.08
CA GLU A 142 -11.76 12.59 3.36
C GLU A 142 -10.57 11.63 3.47
N LEU A 143 -9.34 12.14 3.31
CA LEU A 143 -8.13 11.36 3.56
C LEU A 143 -8.09 10.82 5.00
N ALA A 144 -8.35 11.67 5.99
CA ALA A 144 -8.33 11.29 7.40
C ALA A 144 -9.34 10.19 7.70
N LYS A 145 -10.57 10.32 7.21
CA LYS A 145 -11.60 9.29 7.31
C LYS A 145 -11.14 7.97 6.70
N ALA A 146 -10.64 7.99 5.47
CA ALA A 146 -10.17 6.79 4.78
C ALA A 146 -8.99 6.14 5.50
N TRP A 147 -8.08 6.94 6.07
CA TRP A 147 -6.98 6.46 6.90
C TRP A 147 -7.48 5.77 8.17
N CYS A 148 -8.40 6.39 8.91
CA CYS A 148 -9.01 5.78 10.10
C CYS A 148 -9.72 4.47 9.76
N THR A 149 -10.47 4.41 8.66
CA THR A 149 -11.12 3.17 8.19
C THR A 149 -10.08 2.09 7.89
N MET A 150 -9.02 2.43 7.14
CA MET A 150 -7.94 1.49 6.83
C MET A 150 -7.24 0.99 8.09
N VAL A 151 -6.96 1.85 9.07
CA VAL A 151 -6.35 1.44 10.35
C VAL A 151 -7.29 0.51 11.12
N GLN A 152 -8.58 0.86 11.23
CA GLN A 152 -9.58 0.01 11.89
C GLN A 152 -9.73 -1.34 11.19
N GLU A 153 -9.69 -1.37 9.87
CA GLU A 153 -9.66 -2.62 9.12
C GLU A 153 -8.37 -3.35 9.46
N ALA A 154 -7.20 -2.76 9.28
CA ALA A 154 -5.91 -3.41 9.54
C ALA A 154 -5.79 -4.00 10.95
N THR A 155 -6.34 -3.34 11.98
CA THR A 155 -6.22 -3.79 13.36
C THR A 155 -7.43 -4.55 13.88
N GLY A 156 -8.58 -4.49 13.19
CA GLY A 156 -9.86 -4.97 13.74
C GLY A 156 -10.32 -4.19 14.99
N GLY A 157 -9.64 -3.08 15.34
CA GLY A 157 -9.79 -2.40 16.62
C GLY A 157 -9.11 -3.11 17.80
N GLU A 158 -8.31 -4.15 17.56
CA GLU A 158 -7.60 -4.89 18.60
C GLU A 158 -6.25 -4.23 18.92
N SER A 159 -5.92 -4.11 20.20
CA SER A 159 -4.71 -3.41 20.65
C SER A 159 -3.43 -4.17 20.31
N ASP A 160 -3.44 -5.51 20.32
CA ASP A 160 -2.28 -6.33 19.95
C ASP A 160 -1.92 -6.18 18.46
N GLN A 161 -2.93 -6.05 17.59
CA GLN A 161 -2.73 -5.75 16.17
C GLN A 161 -2.14 -4.36 15.98
N ALA A 162 -2.67 -3.35 16.67
CA ALA A 162 -2.15 -1.98 16.62
C ALA A 162 -0.68 -1.92 17.09
N ASP A 163 -0.37 -2.56 18.22
CA ASP A 163 0.98 -2.65 18.76
C ASP A 163 1.97 -3.31 17.79
N ALA A 164 1.54 -4.37 17.08
CA ALA A 164 2.37 -5.02 16.07
C ALA A 164 2.75 -4.06 14.92
N PHE A 165 1.81 -3.24 14.45
CA PHE A 165 2.11 -2.19 13.45
C PHE A 165 3.04 -1.11 14.02
N VAL A 166 2.85 -0.69 15.27
CA VAL A 166 3.72 0.29 15.94
C VAL A 166 5.15 -0.24 16.06
N GLN A 167 5.32 -1.51 16.45
CA GLN A 167 6.64 -2.15 16.50
C GLN A 167 7.30 -2.19 15.12
N MET A 168 6.52 -2.54 14.08
CA MET A 168 7.00 -2.55 12.70
C MET A 168 7.46 -1.15 12.25
N GLN A 169 6.73 -0.11 12.63
CA GLN A 169 7.12 1.29 12.42
C GLN A 169 8.35 1.71 13.24
N GLY A 170 8.60 1.09 14.39
CA GLY A 170 9.81 1.30 15.18
C GLY A 170 11.08 0.84 14.45
N ASP A 171 10.99 -0.21 13.62
CA ASP A 171 12.09 -0.75 12.83
C ASP A 171 12.08 -0.28 11.36
N ARG A 172 11.73 0.99 11.15
CA ARG A 172 11.68 1.61 9.81
C ARG A 172 12.98 1.49 9.02
N ALA A 173 14.14 1.35 9.67
CA ALA A 173 15.42 1.18 8.99
C ALA A 173 15.50 -0.10 8.15
N SER A 174 14.72 -1.13 8.52
CA SER A 174 14.67 -2.42 7.82
C SER A 174 13.61 -2.47 6.71
N TRP A 175 12.87 -1.37 6.48
CA TRP A 175 11.80 -1.33 5.48
C TRP A 175 12.37 -1.25 4.05
N PRO A 176 11.62 -1.72 3.04
CA PRO A 176 11.90 -1.41 1.65
C PRO A 176 12.03 0.11 1.45
N GLU A 177 13.08 0.54 0.74
CA GLU A 177 13.46 1.95 0.65
C GLU A 177 12.32 2.85 0.18
N GLY A 178 11.61 2.45 -0.89
CA GLY A 178 10.50 3.23 -1.43
C GLY A 178 9.34 3.41 -0.45
N ASP A 179 9.05 2.40 0.37
CA ASP A 179 7.96 2.45 1.35
C ASP A 179 8.34 3.28 2.57
N ARG A 180 9.60 3.22 2.99
CA ARG A 180 10.15 4.09 4.03
C ARG A 180 10.09 5.55 3.62
N GLU A 181 10.56 5.89 2.41
CA GLU A 181 10.52 7.27 1.89
C GLU A 181 9.08 7.80 1.78
N LEU A 182 8.15 6.97 1.30
CA LEU A 182 6.74 7.35 1.19
C LEU A 182 6.11 7.59 2.57
N PHE A 183 6.40 6.72 3.53
CA PHE A 183 5.95 6.90 4.91
C PHE A 183 6.47 8.22 5.50
N GLU A 184 7.78 8.46 5.43
CA GLU A 184 8.43 9.67 5.97
C GLU A 184 7.86 10.95 5.36
N ALA A 185 7.61 10.96 4.04
CA ALA A 185 7.05 12.11 3.35
C ALA A 185 5.58 12.39 3.71
N SER A 186 4.82 11.36 4.08
CA SER A 186 3.35 11.45 4.25
C SER A 186 2.92 11.68 5.70
N GLN A 187 3.66 11.14 6.67
CA GLN A 187 3.25 10.99 8.07
C GLN A 187 2.78 12.30 8.72
N THR A 188 3.54 13.38 8.57
CA THR A 188 3.21 14.65 9.23
C THR A 188 1.86 15.22 8.78
N PHE A 189 1.51 15.06 7.51
CA PHE A 189 0.23 15.55 7.00
C PHE A 189 -0.93 14.66 7.47
N ILE A 190 -0.73 13.34 7.41
CA ILE A 190 -1.70 12.34 7.90
C ILE A 190 -2.03 12.61 9.37
N ASP A 191 -1.03 12.78 10.23
CA ASP A 191 -1.23 13.01 11.66
C ASP A 191 -2.06 14.28 11.90
N LYS A 192 -1.77 15.37 11.21
CA LYS A 192 -2.54 16.62 11.33
C LYS A 192 -3.99 16.44 10.89
N ALA A 193 -4.22 15.80 9.74
CA ALA A 193 -5.56 15.58 9.20
C ALA A 193 -6.40 14.66 10.09
N VAL A 194 -5.82 13.54 10.56
CA VAL A 194 -6.45 12.59 11.47
C VAL A 194 -6.75 13.23 12.82
N ASN A 195 -5.82 13.98 13.41
CA ASN A 195 -6.07 14.68 14.67
C ASN A 195 -7.24 15.66 14.57
N HIS A 196 -7.35 16.39 13.46
CA HIS A 196 -8.46 17.29 13.22
C HIS A 196 -9.79 16.52 13.08
N TYR A 197 -9.78 15.45 12.30
CA TYR A 197 -10.94 14.60 12.06
C TYR A 197 -11.50 13.99 13.35
N LEU A 198 -10.64 13.44 14.20
CA LEU A 198 -11.03 12.85 15.49
C LEU A 198 -11.52 13.91 16.49
N SER A 199 -10.90 15.10 16.49
CA SER A 199 -11.34 16.22 17.34
C SER A 199 -12.74 16.72 16.92
N GLY A 200 -13.03 16.73 15.62
CA GLY A 200 -14.37 17.04 15.10
C GLY A 200 -15.43 16.03 15.52
N GLN A 201 -15.13 14.73 15.49
CA GLN A 201 -16.07 13.69 15.92
C GLN A 201 -16.42 13.76 17.40
N SER A 202 -15.44 14.02 18.26
CA SER A 202 -15.68 14.17 19.70
C SER A 202 -16.61 15.33 20.06
N SER A 203 -16.82 16.28 19.13
CA SER A 203 -17.76 17.41 19.31
C SER A 203 -19.18 17.09 18.83
N ASP A 204 -19.36 16.08 17.98
CA ASP A 204 -20.66 15.61 17.49
C ASP A 204 -21.21 14.44 18.33
N ASP A 205 -20.36 13.59 18.90
CA ASP A 205 -20.76 12.50 19.83
C ASP A 205 -21.25 13.02 21.19
N ASP A 206 -20.96 14.28 21.55
CA ASP A 206 -21.53 14.94 22.74
C ASP A 206 -23.02 15.32 22.54
N LYS A 207 -23.61 15.04 21.36
CA LYS A 207 -25.05 15.12 21.11
C LYS A 207 -25.79 13.78 21.10
N ASP A 208 -25.08 12.65 21.09
CA ASP A 208 -25.70 11.33 21.22
C ASP A 208 -24.74 10.40 22.00
N GLY A 209 -24.98 10.32 23.31
CA GLY A 209 -24.01 9.84 24.28
C GLY A 209 -23.45 8.43 24.04
N GLY A 210 -22.13 8.29 24.18
CA GLY A 210 -21.47 6.99 24.15
C GLY A 210 -19.94 7.05 24.20
N SER A 211 -19.39 7.55 25.31
CA SER A 211 -18.00 7.44 25.78
C SER A 211 -17.08 6.47 25.02
N CYS A 212 -16.13 7.02 24.25
CA CYS A 212 -14.86 6.38 23.92
C CYS A 212 -13.71 7.36 24.17
N ARG A 213 -13.24 7.37 25.42
CA ARG A 213 -11.96 7.95 25.82
C ARG A 213 -11.17 6.83 26.48
N GLU A 214 -9.85 6.87 26.27
CA GLU A 214 -8.78 6.10 26.94
C GLU A 214 -8.43 4.73 26.33
N SER A 215 -7.39 4.68 25.49
CA SER A 215 -6.00 4.32 25.88
C SER A 215 -5.11 4.23 24.65
#